data_AF-A0A955JLG8-F1
#
_entry.id   AF-A0A955JLG8-F1
#
_cell.length_a   1.000
_cell.length_b   1.000
_cell.length_c   1.000
_cell.angle_alpha   90.00
_cell.angle_beta   90.00
_cell.angle_gamma   90.00
#
_symmetry.space_group_name_H-M   'P 1'
#
loop_
_entity.id
_entity.type
_entity.pdbx_description
1 polymer ?
#
loop_
_entity_poly.entity_id
_entity_poly.type
_entity_poly.pdbx_seq_one_letter_code
_entity_poly.pdbx_strand_id
1 'polypeptide(L)'
;MNMILHDVNFSSFDIRQEDTLEHPQHAEYRFEAIVANPPFSAKWSANPIHLQDDRFSQYGRLAPASKADYAFIQHMIYQLDENGTMAVVMPHGVLFRGAAEGHIREFLIKEKNYLDAVIGLPANLFYGTSIPACILVFKKCRENPDHILFIDASQHFEKSKNQNQLREEDILKILDTYQNRSEEEKYSHVAPLSEIAENGYNLNIPRYVDTFEEEEPIDLDEVVAEMKKIETESADMDKKIKEYTNELGIESPFSDD
;
A
#
# COMPACT_ATOMS: atom_id res chain seq x y z
N MET A 1 -0.84 -9.16 -29.39
CA MET A 1 0.26 -8.54 -30.16
C MET A 1 1.56 -8.48 -29.36
N ASN A 2 1.56 -7.99 -28.11
CA ASN A 2 2.79 -7.84 -27.30
C ASN A 2 3.68 -9.10 -27.23
N MET A 3 3.09 -10.26 -26.93
CA MET A 3 3.81 -11.54 -26.87
C MET A 3 4.49 -11.91 -28.18
N ILE A 4 3.81 -11.68 -29.31
CA ILE A 4 4.31 -11.97 -30.65
C ILE A 4 5.49 -11.05 -30.99
N LEU A 5 5.42 -9.77 -30.59
CA LEU A 5 6.50 -8.80 -30.81
C LEU A 5 7.77 -9.10 -29.98
N HIS A 6 7.64 -9.92 -28.94
CA HIS A 6 8.76 -10.41 -28.12
C HIS A 6 9.14 -11.85 -28.50
N ASP A 7 8.81 -12.28 -29.72
CA ASP A 7 9.16 -13.58 -30.31
C ASP A 7 8.68 -14.80 -29.51
N VAL A 8 7.62 -14.66 -28.70
CA VAL A 8 6.98 -15.79 -28.04
C VAL A 8 6.12 -16.54 -29.05
N ASN A 9 6.33 -17.86 -29.18
CA ASN A 9 5.58 -18.69 -30.12
C ASN A 9 4.09 -18.71 -29.77
N PHE A 10 3.21 -18.61 -30.78
CA PHE A 10 1.76 -18.59 -30.60
C PHE A 10 1.20 -19.84 -29.90
N SER A 11 1.89 -20.98 -29.97
CA SER A 11 1.49 -22.20 -29.26
C SER A 11 1.86 -22.18 -27.77
N SER A 12 2.67 -21.21 -27.35
CA SER A 12 3.20 -21.09 -25.98
C SER A 12 2.44 -20.08 -25.11
N PHE A 13 1.41 -19.41 -25.65
CA PHE A 13 0.55 -18.53 -24.86
C PHE A 13 -0.91 -18.65 -25.29
N ASP A 14 -1.83 -18.50 -24.33
CA ASP A 14 -3.27 -18.38 -24.59
C ASP A 14 -3.82 -17.17 -23.82
N ILE A 15 -4.22 -16.13 -24.56
CA ILE A 15 -4.79 -14.89 -24.00
C ILE A 15 -6.22 -14.77 -24.49
N ARG A 16 -7.15 -14.63 -23.56
CA ARG A 16 -8.58 -14.57 -23.84
C ARG A 16 -9.15 -13.21 -23.49
N GLN A 17 -10.05 -12.72 -24.33
CA GLN A 17 -10.76 -11.47 -24.10
C GLN A 17 -12.09 -11.79 -23.43
N GLU A 18 -12.15 -11.63 -22.11
CA GLU A 18 -13.40 -11.60 -21.35
C GLU A 18 -13.22 -10.93 -19.99
N ASP A 19 -14.31 -10.73 -19.25
CA ASP A 19 -14.28 -10.37 -17.84
C ASP A 19 -13.86 -11.57 -16.96
N THR A 20 -12.71 -11.46 -16.30
CA THR A 20 -12.13 -12.49 -15.42
C THR A 20 -13.06 -12.93 -14.28
N LEU A 21 -13.85 -12.01 -13.71
CA LEU A 21 -14.72 -12.30 -12.58
C LEU A 21 -16.05 -12.91 -13.05
N GLU A 22 -16.59 -12.44 -14.17
CA GLU A 22 -17.89 -12.91 -14.68
C GLU A 22 -17.78 -14.15 -15.58
N HIS A 23 -16.79 -14.20 -16.48
CA HIS A 23 -16.64 -15.25 -17.50
C HIS A 23 -15.17 -15.74 -17.60
N PRO A 24 -14.60 -16.34 -16.55
CA PRO A 24 -13.21 -16.81 -16.56
C PRO A 24 -12.99 -17.89 -17.63
N GLN A 25 -11.99 -17.69 -18.49
CA GLN A 25 -11.76 -18.56 -19.66
C GLN A 25 -10.83 -19.75 -19.38
N HIS A 26 -10.16 -19.74 -18.22
CA HIS A 26 -9.17 -20.73 -17.80
C HIS A 26 -9.55 -21.42 -16.49
N ALA A 27 -10.86 -21.60 -16.22
CA ALA A 27 -11.37 -22.10 -14.94
C ALA A 27 -10.82 -23.49 -14.52
N GLU A 28 -10.55 -24.35 -15.50
CA GLU A 28 -10.04 -25.72 -15.31
C GLU A 28 -8.55 -25.78 -14.96
N TYR A 29 -7.81 -24.68 -15.14
CA TYR A 29 -6.36 -24.66 -14.93
C TYR A 29 -6.00 -24.30 -13.49
N ARG A 30 -4.87 -24.85 -13.04
CA ARG A 30 -4.14 -24.41 -11.86
C ARG A 30 -2.74 -23.99 -12.25
N PHE A 31 -2.19 -23.02 -11.54
CA PHE A 31 -0.91 -22.40 -11.87
C PHE A 31 0.02 -22.39 -10.66
N GLU A 32 1.29 -22.71 -10.88
CA GLU A 32 2.35 -22.62 -9.86
C GLU A 32 2.82 -21.19 -9.63
N ALA A 33 2.63 -20.30 -10.60
CA ALA A 33 2.99 -18.89 -10.50
C ALA A 33 1.87 -18.01 -11.04
N ILE A 34 1.39 -17.08 -10.23
CA ILE A 34 0.42 -16.07 -10.64
C ILE A 34 0.98 -14.68 -10.32
N VAL A 35 1.09 -13.84 -11.34
CA VAL A 35 1.46 -12.43 -11.19
C VAL A 35 0.38 -11.56 -11.79
N ALA A 36 -0.05 -10.53 -11.07
CA ALA A 36 -1.10 -9.65 -11.55
C ALA A 36 -0.98 -8.22 -11.01
N ASN A 37 -1.45 -7.28 -11.83
CA ASN A 37 -1.75 -5.90 -11.42
C ASN A 37 -3.21 -5.60 -11.83
N PRO A 38 -4.20 -6.07 -11.05
CA PRO A 38 -5.61 -5.84 -11.36
C PRO A 38 -5.95 -4.35 -11.31
N PRO A 39 -6.99 -3.91 -12.04
CA PRO A 39 -7.43 -2.51 -11.98
C PRO A 39 -7.88 -2.15 -10.56
N PHE A 40 -7.25 -1.14 -9.98
CA PHE A 40 -7.48 -0.77 -8.58
C PHE A 40 -8.92 -0.36 -8.35
N SER A 41 -9.57 -1.02 -7.38
CA SER A 41 -10.92 -0.69 -6.95
C SER A 41 -11.93 -0.65 -8.10
N ALA A 42 -11.77 -1.54 -9.09
CA ALA A 42 -12.72 -1.66 -10.17
C ALA A 42 -14.12 -1.99 -9.65
N LYS A 43 -15.13 -1.53 -10.38
CA LYS A 43 -16.51 -1.97 -10.16
C LYS A 43 -16.69 -3.36 -10.76
N TRP A 44 -17.52 -4.18 -10.13
CA TRP A 44 -17.90 -5.50 -10.62
C TRP A 44 -19.35 -5.78 -10.20
N SER A 45 -19.96 -6.87 -10.71
CA SER A 45 -21.38 -7.12 -10.45
C SER A 45 -21.69 -7.35 -8.97
N ALA A 46 -20.77 -7.99 -8.23
CA ALA A 46 -21.01 -8.53 -6.89
C ALA A 46 -22.36 -9.27 -6.78
N ASN A 47 -22.77 -9.92 -7.88
CA ASN A 47 -24.04 -10.62 -7.95
C ASN A 47 -24.07 -11.76 -6.91
N PRO A 48 -25.11 -11.88 -6.07
CA PRO A 48 -25.23 -12.96 -5.09
C PRO A 48 -25.10 -14.38 -5.67
N ILE A 49 -25.30 -14.57 -6.97
CA ILE A 49 -25.02 -15.85 -7.66
C ILE A 49 -23.57 -16.32 -7.45
N HIS A 50 -22.63 -15.38 -7.32
CA HIS A 50 -21.22 -15.68 -7.05
C HIS A 50 -21.01 -16.40 -5.71
N LEU A 51 -21.96 -16.32 -4.77
CA LEU A 51 -21.88 -17.12 -3.53
C LEU A 51 -22.11 -18.63 -3.75
N GLN A 52 -22.50 -19.04 -4.95
CA GLN A 52 -22.60 -20.45 -5.36
C GLN A 52 -21.37 -20.91 -6.14
N ASP A 53 -20.46 -20.00 -6.49
CA ASP A 53 -19.21 -20.29 -7.19
C ASP A 53 -18.12 -20.66 -6.16
N ASP A 54 -17.40 -21.76 -6.38
CA ASP A 54 -16.33 -22.27 -5.51
C ASP A 54 -15.21 -21.25 -5.28
N ARG A 55 -15.03 -20.28 -6.19
CA ARG A 55 -14.10 -19.15 -6.03
C ARG A 55 -14.45 -18.28 -4.84
N PHE A 56 -15.73 -18.12 -4.50
CA PHE A 56 -16.19 -17.12 -3.53
C PHE A 56 -17.03 -17.71 -2.38
N SER A 57 -17.68 -18.85 -2.60
CA SER A 57 -18.64 -19.47 -1.68
C SER A 57 -18.04 -19.73 -0.29
N GLN A 58 -16.80 -20.24 -0.24
CA GLN A 58 -16.12 -20.60 1.00
C GLN A 58 -15.87 -19.42 1.96
N TYR A 59 -15.88 -18.18 1.47
CA TYR A 59 -15.59 -16.99 2.27
C TYR A 59 -16.85 -16.39 2.91
N GLY A 60 -18.05 -16.86 2.57
CA GLY A 60 -19.33 -16.38 3.15
C GLY A 60 -19.71 -14.92 2.82
N ARG A 61 -18.84 -14.15 2.15
CA ARG A 61 -19.06 -12.76 1.72
C ARG A 61 -18.41 -12.51 0.37
N LEU A 62 -19.04 -11.65 -0.44
CA LEU A 62 -18.46 -11.11 -1.66
C LEU A 62 -17.79 -9.77 -1.38
N ALA A 63 -16.73 -9.46 -2.13
CA ALA A 63 -16.18 -8.10 -2.15
C ALA A 63 -17.25 -7.07 -2.55
N PRO A 64 -17.17 -5.81 -2.09
CA PRO A 64 -18.16 -4.79 -2.44
C PRO A 64 -18.25 -4.54 -3.95
N ALA A 65 -19.43 -4.26 -4.50
CA ALA A 65 -19.62 -3.97 -5.93
C ALA A 65 -18.75 -2.80 -6.45
N SER A 66 -18.40 -1.86 -5.57
CA SER A 66 -17.54 -0.72 -5.90
C SER A 66 -16.04 -1.02 -5.79
N LYS A 67 -15.65 -2.22 -5.33
CA LYS A 67 -14.28 -2.63 -4.99
C LYS A 67 -14.08 -4.13 -5.29
N ALA A 68 -13.62 -4.43 -6.50
CA ALA A 68 -13.34 -5.80 -6.95
C ALA A 68 -12.02 -6.38 -6.41
N ASP A 69 -11.25 -5.64 -5.61
CA ASP A 69 -9.88 -6.00 -5.22
C ASP A 69 -9.80 -7.42 -4.60
N TYR A 70 -10.63 -7.73 -3.60
CA TYR A 70 -10.67 -9.08 -3.03
C TYR A 70 -11.32 -10.12 -3.93
N ALA A 71 -12.21 -9.75 -4.86
CA ALA A 71 -12.76 -10.69 -5.83
C ALA A 71 -11.66 -11.20 -6.77
N PHE A 72 -10.74 -10.33 -7.20
CA PHE A 72 -9.55 -10.76 -7.95
C PHE A 72 -8.64 -11.67 -7.10
N ILE A 73 -8.35 -11.30 -5.85
CA ILE A 73 -7.52 -12.14 -4.94
C ILE A 73 -8.14 -13.52 -4.79
N GLN A 74 -9.44 -13.61 -4.51
CA GLN A 74 -10.16 -14.87 -4.35
C GLN A 74 -10.10 -15.72 -5.62
N HIS A 75 -10.31 -15.10 -6.79
CA HIS A 75 -10.21 -15.79 -8.09
C HIS A 75 -8.81 -16.35 -8.33
N MET A 76 -7.76 -15.57 -8.09
CA MET A 76 -6.39 -16.01 -8.31
C MET A 76 -5.97 -17.08 -7.28
N ILE A 77 -6.38 -16.97 -6.02
CA ILE A 77 -6.15 -18.01 -5.00
C ILE A 77 -6.84 -19.32 -5.38
N TYR A 78 -8.04 -19.27 -5.96
CA TYR A 78 -8.73 -20.46 -6.45
C TYR A 78 -7.94 -21.15 -7.58
N GLN A 79 -7.33 -20.38 -8.49
CA GLN A 79 -6.50 -20.89 -9.58
C GLN A 79 -5.05 -21.21 -9.17
N LEU A 80 -4.62 -20.84 -7.97
CA LEU A 80 -3.28 -21.14 -7.49
C LEU A 80 -3.16 -22.64 -7.17
N ASP A 81 -2.10 -23.28 -7.63
CA ASP A 81 -1.76 -24.65 -7.23
C ASP A 81 -1.35 -24.69 -5.75
N GLU A 82 -1.41 -25.86 -5.11
CA GLU A 82 -1.04 -26.07 -3.71
C GLU A 82 0.42 -25.69 -3.43
N ASN A 83 1.33 -25.99 -4.37
CA ASN A 83 2.74 -25.57 -4.29
C ASN A 83 3.01 -24.22 -4.97
N GLY A 84 1.96 -23.49 -5.36
CA GLY A 84 2.08 -22.26 -6.13
C GLY A 84 2.39 -21.03 -5.27
N THR A 85 2.97 -20.02 -5.92
CA THR A 85 3.16 -18.67 -5.36
C THR A 85 2.43 -17.63 -6.21
N MET A 86 1.66 -16.77 -5.56
CA MET A 86 1.00 -15.63 -6.17
C MET A 86 1.61 -14.32 -5.65
N ALA A 87 1.93 -13.39 -6.54
CA ALA A 87 2.29 -12.01 -6.20
C ALA A 87 1.35 -11.04 -6.92
N VAL A 88 0.60 -10.25 -6.16
CA VAL A 88 -0.39 -9.32 -6.71
C VAL A 88 -0.20 -7.90 -6.21
N VAL A 89 -0.19 -6.95 -7.14
CA VAL A 89 -0.17 -5.52 -6.84
C VAL A 89 -1.58 -5.05 -6.50
N MET A 90 -1.74 -4.37 -5.36
CA MET A 90 -3.02 -3.87 -4.87
C MET A 90 -2.91 -2.47 -4.24
N PRO A 91 -4.00 -1.68 -4.20
CA PRO A 91 -4.00 -0.45 -3.43
C PRO A 91 -4.00 -0.75 -1.93
N HIS A 92 -3.39 0.11 -1.10
CA HIS A 92 -3.29 -0.10 0.36
C HIS A 92 -4.62 -0.35 1.07
N GLY A 93 -5.75 0.10 0.50
CA GLY A 93 -7.06 -0.16 1.09
C GLY A 93 -7.38 -1.64 1.32
N VAL A 94 -6.80 -2.58 0.55
CA VAL A 94 -7.00 -4.02 0.81
C VAL A 94 -6.46 -4.47 2.16
N LEU A 95 -5.50 -3.73 2.73
CA LEU A 95 -4.83 -4.05 3.98
C LEU A 95 -5.71 -3.78 5.21
N PHE A 96 -6.60 -2.79 5.13
CA PHE A 96 -7.30 -2.28 6.32
C PHE A 96 -8.81 -2.07 6.14
N ARG A 97 -9.34 -2.07 4.91
CA ARG A 97 -10.80 -1.94 4.71
C ARG A 97 -11.53 -3.06 5.44
N GLY A 98 -12.59 -2.69 6.17
CA GLY A 98 -13.37 -3.58 7.02
C GLY A 98 -14.54 -4.25 6.28
N ALA A 99 -15.61 -4.54 7.03
CA ALA A 99 -16.84 -5.17 6.52
C ALA A 99 -16.54 -6.46 5.71
N ALA A 100 -17.04 -6.57 4.48
CA ALA A 100 -16.88 -7.77 3.67
C ALA A 100 -15.41 -8.08 3.35
N GLU A 101 -14.60 -7.07 3.02
CA GLU A 101 -13.17 -7.27 2.73
C GLU A 101 -12.38 -7.66 3.98
N GLY A 102 -12.72 -7.08 5.13
CA GLY A 102 -12.13 -7.49 6.41
C GLY A 102 -12.42 -8.96 6.74
N HIS A 103 -13.64 -9.41 6.49
CA HIS A 103 -14.02 -10.82 6.68
C HIS A 103 -13.26 -11.77 5.75
N ILE A 104 -13.16 -11.42 4.46
CA ILE A 104 -12.41 -12.23 3.48
C ILE A 104 -10.92 -12.29 3.86
N ARG A 105 -10.34 -11.15 4.25
CA ARG A 105 -8.94 -11.04 4.69
C ARG A 105 -8.67 -11.90 5.92
N GLU A 106 -9.50 -11.78 6.95
CA GLU A 106 -9.40 -12.63 8.16
C GLU A 106 -9.47 -14.11 7.80
N PHE A 107 -10.41 -14.52 6.93
CA PHE A 107 -10.52 -15.92 6.50
C PHE A 107 -9.25 -16.41 5.78
N LEU A 108 -8.67 -15.60 4.88
CA LEU A 108 -7.44 -15.93 4.16
C LEU A 108 -6.22 -16.12 5.07
N ILE A 109 -6.16 -15.37 6.17
CA ILE A 109 -5.06 -15.44 7.13
C ILE A 109 -5.31 -16.55 8.15
N LYS A 110 -6.47 -16.54 8.79
CA LYS A 110 -6.76 -17.38 9.95
C LYS A 110 -7.14 -18.80 9.57
N GLU A 111 -8.06 -18.96 8.61
CA GLU A 111 -8.62 -20.27 8.26
C GLU A 111 -7.78 -20.97 7.18
N LYS A 112 -7.19 -20.19 6.28
CA LYS A 112 -6.37 -20.72 5.18
C LYS A 112 -4.87 -20.65 5.43
N ASN A 113 -4.41 -19.66 6.18
CA ASN A 113 -2.99 -19.36 6.35
C ASN A 113 -2.25 -19.24 5.01
N TYR A 114 -2.78 -18.43 4.08
CA TYR A 114 -2.23 -18.30 2.72
C TYR A 114 -1.37 -17.05 2.50
N LEU A 115 -1.55 -16.00 3.30
CA LEU A 115 -0.80 -14.76 3.13
C LEU A 115 0.61 -14.91 3.69
N ASP A 116 1.63 -14.72 2.85
CA ASP A 116 3.03 -14.96 3.22
C ASP A 116 3.82 -13.67 3.51
N ALA A 117 3.56 -12.61 2.73
CA ALA A 117 4.19 -11.31 2.90
C ALA A 117 3.31 -10.15 2.40
N VAL A 118 3.52 -8.97 2.99
CA VAL A 118 2.95 -7.68 2.61
C VAL A 118 4.11 -6.71 2.36
N ILE A 119 4.22 -6.21 1.13
CA ILE A 119 5.31 -5.33 0.71
C ILE A 119 4.72 -3.99 0.30
N GLY A 120 4.98 -2.94 1.08
CA GLY A 120 4.65 -1.56 0.75
C GLY A 120 5.56 -1.03 -0.33
N LEU A 121 4.98 -0.39 -1.36
CA LEU A 121 5.73 0.23 -2.44
C LEU A 121 5.69 1.76 -2.31
N PRO A 122 6.70 2.47 -2.86
CA PRO A 122 6.69 3.91 -3.01
C PRO A 122 5.40 4.47 -3.62
N ALA A 123 5.02 5.67 -3.18
CA ALA A 123 3.96 6.43 -3.83
C ALA A 123 4.36 6.83 -5.26
N ASN A 124 3.39 7.23 -6.08
CA ASN A 124 3.61 7.76 -7.43
C ASN A 124 4.43 6.84 -8.38
N LEU A 125 4.35 5.52 -8.23
CA LEU A 125 4.97 4.56 -9.16
C LEU A 125 4.12 4.26 -10.40
N PHE A 126 2.80 4.41 -10.31
CA PHE A 126 1.88 3.99 -11.37
C PHE A 126 1.38 5.17 -12.21
N TYR A 127 1.19 4.93 -13.51
CA TYR A 127 0.51 5.89 -14.38
C TYR A 127 -0.93 6.11 -13.90
N GLY A 128 -1.33 7.38 -13.78
CA GLY A 128 -2.71 7.77 -13.49
C GLY A 128 -3.09 7.82 -12.01
N THR A 129 -2.18 7.51 -11.07
CA THR A 129 -2.43 7.69 -9.64
C THR A 129 -1.13 7.94 -8.86
N SER A 130 -1.18 8.84 -7.89
CA SER A 130 -0.11 9.05 -6.92
C SER A 130 -0.22 8.14 -5.69
N ILE A 131 -1.32 7.38 -5.57
CA ILE A 131 -1.60 6.52 -4.42
C ILE A 131 -0.54 5.42 -4.32
N PRO A 132 0.02 5.16 -3.12
CA PRO A 132 0.94 4.04 -2.92
C PRO A 132 0.23 2.69 -3.11
N ALA A 133 0.96 1.73 -3.65
CA ALA A 133 0.51 0.36 -3.81
C ALA A 133 1.24 -0.56 -2.84
N CYS A 134 0.78 -1.79 -2.76
CA CYS A 134 1.44 -2.87 -2.06
C CYS A 134 1.47 -4.12 -2.93
N ILE A 135 2.42 -5.01 -2.68
CA ILE A 135 2.42 -6.37 -3.22
C ILE A 135 1.99 -7.29 -2.08
N LEU A 136 0.96 -8.09 -2.34
CA LEU A 136 0.60 -9.21 -1.48
C LEU A 136 1.15 -10.49 -2.08
N VAL A 137 1.90 -11.24 -1.27
CA VAL A 137 2.43 -12.55 -1.66
C VAL A 137 1.63 -13.62 -0.96
N PHE A 138 1.05 -14.54 -1.72
CA PHE A 138 0.30 -15.68 -1.19
C PHE A 138 0.94 -16.99 -1.61
N LYS A 139 0.94 -17.97 -0.70
CA LYS A 139 1.35 -19.35 -0.91
C LYS A 139 0.35 -20.25 -0.19
N LYS A 140 -0.16 -21.30 -0.84
CA LYS A 140 -1.07 -22.26 -0.17
C LYS A 140 -0.31 -23.15 0.82
N CYS A 141 0.86 -23.62 0.43
CA CYS A 141 1.81 -24.30 1.31
C CYS A 141 2.93 -23.34 1.72
N ARG A 142 2.78 -22.70 2.89
CA ARG A 142 3.78 -21.75 3.41
C ARG A 142 4.94 -22.50 4.07
N GLU A 143 6.16 -22.11 3.71
CA GLU A 143 7.38 -22.57 4.38
C GLU A 143 7.50 -22.00 5.79
N ASN A 144 6.92 -20.81 6.00
CA ASN A 144 6.97 -20.05 7.25
C ASN A 144 5.56 -19.79 7.80
N PRO A 145 4.86 -20.82 8.30
CA PRO A 145 3.43 -20.73 8.61
C PRO A 145 3.08 -19.84 9.82
N ASP A 146 4.05 -19.50 10.67
CA ASP A 146 3.80 -18.89 11.99
C ASP A 146 3.78 -17.35 12.00
N HIS A 147 4.20 -16.69 10.91
CA HIS A 147 4.37 -15.24 10.87
C HIS A 147 4.18 -14.68 9.47
N ILE A 148 3.81 -13.42 9.30
CA ILE A 148 3.71 -12.72 8.01
C ILE A 148 4.83 -11.69 7.93
N LEU A 149 5.58 -11.67 6.83
CA LEU A 149 6.64 -10.67 6.64
C LEU A 149 6.04 -9.35 6.14
N PHE A 150 6.34 -8.26 6.83
CA PHE A 150 6.06 -6.91 6.37
C PHE A 150 7.35 -6.26 5.89
N ILE A 151 7.31 -5.61 4.73
CA ILE A 151 8.39 -4.78 4.20
C ILE A 151 7.78 -3.43 3.83
N ASP A 152 8.33 -2.32 4.32
CA ASP A 152 8.02 -0.98 3.85
C ASP A 152 9.13 -0.44 2.96
N ALA A 153 8.97 -0.55 1.64
CA ALA A 153 9.88 0.06 0.69
C ALA A 153 9.48 1.49 0.30
N SER A 154 8.56 2.15 1.05
CA SER A 154 8.02 3.46 0.69
C SER A 154 9.07 4.56 0.50
N GLN A 155 10.21 4.48 1.20
CA GLN A 155 11.34 5.43 1.12
C GLN A 155 12.45 5.00 0.15
N HIS A 156 12.34 3.82 -0.46
CA HIS A 156 13.36 3.23 -1.32
C HIS A 156 13.02 3.42 -2.79
N PHE A 157 13.30 4.61 -3.34
CA PHE A 157 13.07 4.93 -4.74
C PHE A 157 13.89 6.13 -5.22
N GLU A 158 13.98 6.27 -6.54
CA GLU A 158 14.43 7.51 -7.19
C GLU A 158 13.23 8.38 -7.56
N LYS A 159 13.24 9.63 -7.10
CA LYS A 159 12.22 10.62 -7.45
C LYS A 159 12.42 11.08 -8.89
N SER A 160 11.41 10.88 -9.73
CA SER A 160 11.39 11.38 -11.11
C SER A 160 10.15 12.25 -11.37
N LYS A 161 10.18 13.02 -12.46
CA LYS A 161 9.25 14.13 -12.70
C LYS A 161 7.79 13.70 -12.80
N ASN A 162 7.54 12.56 -13.45
CA ASN A 162 6.18 12.09 -13.71
C ASN A 162 5.79 10.94 -12.76
N GLN A 163 6.72 10.02 -12.53
CA GLN A 163 6.58 8.88 -11.63
C GLN A 163 7.88 8.68 -10.89
N ASN A 164 7.78 8.15 -9.68
CA ASN A 164 8.91 7.58 -8.98
C ASN A 164 9.38 6.32 -9.71
N GLN A 165 10.64 5.94 -9.50
CA GLN A 165 11.21 4.75 -10.10
C GLN A 165 11.88 3.92 -9.02
N LEU A 166 11.61 2.61 -9.03
CA LEU A 166 12.42 1.65 -8.28
C LEU A 166 13.73 1.44 -9.03
N ARG A 167 14.86 1.73 -8.38
CA ARG A 167 16.18 1.40 -8.90
C ARG A 167 16.43 -0.10 -8.71
N GLU A 168 17.43 -0.62 -9.41
CA GLU A 168 17.81 -2.03 -9.27
C GLU A 168 18.21 -2.37 -7.83
N GLU A 169 18.91 -1.46 -7.14
CA GLU A 169 19.27 -1.61 -5.71
C GLU A 169 18.05 -1.68 -4.79
N ASP A 170 16.98 -0.92 -5.08
CA ASP A 170 15.75 -0.94 -4.29
C ASP A 170 15.03 -2.30 -4.45
N ILE A 171 14.98 -2.81 -5.69
CA ILE A 171 14.38 -4.12 -6.00
C ILE A 171 15.18 -5.25 -5.34
N LEU A 172 16.51 -5.20 -5.43
CA LEU A 172 17.38 -6.20 -4.81
C LEU A 172 17.24 -6.20 -3.28
N LYS A 173 17.12 -5.03 -2.64
CA LYS A 173 16.90 -4.95 -1.19
C LYS A 173 15.58 -5.62 -0.79
N ILE A 174 14.49 -5.35 -1.52
CA ILE A 174 13.19 -6.00 -1.27
C ILE A 174 13.30 -7.52 -1.43
N LEU A 175 13.95 -7.98 -2.50
CA LEU A 175 14.11 -9.41 -2.77
C LEU A 175 14.95 -10.11 -1.71
N ASP A 176 16.10 -9.54 -1.34
CA ASP A 176 16.98 -10.10 -0.32
C ASP A 176 16.27 -10.20 1.03
N THR A 177 15.56 -9.13 1.42
CA THR A 177 14.77 -9.09 2.65
C THR A 177 13.65 -10.11 2.64
N TYR A 178 12.96 -10.30 1.50
CA TYR A 178 11.91 -11.31 1.37
C TYR A 178 12.46 -12.74 1.43
N GLN A 179 13.59 -13.01 0.76
CA GLN A 179 14.21 -14.33 0.73
C GLN A 179 14.78 -14.73 2.10
N ASN A 180 15.46 -13.81 2.77
CA ASN A 180 16.09 -14.04 4.07
C ASN A 180 15.12 -13.85 5.25
N ARG A 181 13.96 -13.24 5.01
CA ARG A 181 13.00 -12.79 6.04
C ARG A 181 13.68 -12.01 7.16
N SER A 182 14.61 -11.13 6.78
CA SER A 182 15.35 -10.30 7.73
C SER A 182 14.46 -9.21 8.32
N GLU A 183 14.62 -8.97 9.63
CA GLU A 183 14.08 -7.78 10.30
C GLU A 183 15.10 -6.65 10.21
N GLU A 184 14.62 -5.48 9.83
CA GLU A 184 15.41 -4.25 9.74
C GLU A 184 14.57 -3.10 10.28
N GLU A 185 15.13 -2.34 11.22
CA GLU A 185 14.46 -1.20 11.84
C GLU A 185 13.94 -0.23 10.77
N LYS A 186 12.68 0.22 10.92
CA LYS A 186 11.98 1.10 9.96
C LYS A 186 11.80 0.54 8.54
N TYR A 187 12.11 -0.73 8.29
CA TYR A 187 12.05 -1.30 6.95
C TYR A 187 11.30 -2.64 6.88
N SER A 188 11.53 -3.57 7.81
CA SER A 188 10.86 -4.87 7.78
C SER A 188 10.62 -5.45 9.17
N HIS A 189 9.51 -6.18 9.30
CA HIS A 189 9.10 -6.82 10.54
C HIS A 189 8.51 -8.21 10.29
N VAL A 190 8.89 -9.20 11.10
CA VAL A 190 8.38 -10.57 11.01
C VAL A 190 7.27 -10.75 12.04
N ALA A 191 6.06 -10.31 11.68
CA ALA A 191 4.92 -10.28 12.60
C ALA A 191 4.35 -11.69 12.83
N PRO A 192 4.38 -12.24 14.07
CA PRO A 192 3.74 -13.52 14.38
C PRO A 192 2.21 -13.43 14.20
N LEU A 193 1.56 -14.54 13.87
CA LEU A 193 0.11 -14.56 13.66
C LEU A 193 -0.70 -14.08 14.89
N SER A 194 -0.15 -14.19 16.10
CA SER A 194 -0.75 -13.63 17.32
C SER A 194 -0.83 -12.11 17.27
N GLU A 195 0.22 -11.43 16.80
CA GLU A 195 0.24 -9.98 16.64
C GLU A 195 -0.77 -9.53 15.57
N ILE A 196 -0.88 -10.29 14.46
CA ILE A 196 -1.89 -10.04 13.42
C ILE A 196 -3.31 -10.13 13.99
N ALA A 197 -3.57 -11.14 14.85
CA ALA A 197 -4.86 -11.34 15.49
C ALA A 197 -5.19 -10.23 16.50
N GLU A 198 -4.21 -9.79 17.31
CA GLU A 198 -4.35 -8.65 18.22
C GLU A 198 -4.68 -7.36 17.48
N ASN A 199 -4.09 -7.16 16.30
CA ASN A 199 -4.40 -6.06 15.40
C ASN A 199 -5.72 -6.23 14.61
N GLY A 200 -6.53 -7.26 14.92
CA GLY A 200 -7.81 -7.50 14.28
C GLY A 200 -7.70 -7.78 12.78
N TYR A 201 -6.62 -8.45 12.36
CA TYR A 201 -6.29 -8.74 10.97
C TYR A 201 -6.18 -7.47 10.11
N ASN A 202 -5.86 -6.33 10.72
CA ASN A 202 -5.52 -5.12 10.00
C ASN A 202 -4.05 -5.20 9.58
N LEU A 203 -3.79 -5.19 8.28
CA LEU A 203 -2.45 -5.32 7.69
C LEU A 203 -1.84 -3.96 7.33
N ASN A 204 -2.36 -2.86 7.87
CA ASN A 204 -1.79 -1.54 7.60
C ASN A 204 -0.32 -1.51 8.04
N ILE A 205 0.60 -1.30 7.10
CA ILE A 205 2.04 -1.50 7.28
C ILE A 205 2.61 -0.73 8.48
N PRO A 206 2.22 0.55 8.74
CA PRO A 206 2.71 1.30 9.91
C PRO A 206 2.36 0.70 11.28
N ARG A 207 1.52 -0.36 11.34
CA ARG A 207 1.26 -1.11 12.60
C ARG A 207 2.37 -2.11 12.93
N TYR A 208 3.18 -2.47 11.95
CA TYR A 208 4.18 -3.54 12.01
C TYR A 208 5.58 -3.00 11.76
N VAL A 209 5.71 -2.04 10.85
CA VAL A 209 6.97 -1.36 10.57
C VAL A 209 6.78 0.10 10.98
N ASP A 210 7.31 0.46 12.16
CA ASP A 210 7.29 1.84 12.61
C ASP A 210 8.35 2.61 11.85
N THR A 211 7.92 3.48 10.93
CA THR A 211 8.78 4.38 10.15
C THR A 211 8.80 5.79 10.73
N PHE A 212 8.24 6.01 11.92
CA PHE A 212 8.23 7.32 12.54
C PHE A 212 9.67 7.76 12.85
N GLU A 213 9.98 9.00 12.47
CA GLU A 213 11.17 9.69 12.92
C GLU A 213 10.73 10.56 14.10
N GLU A 214 11.25 10.29 15.30
CA GLU A 214 11.11 11.23 16.41
C GLU A 214 11.71 12.57 15.96
N GLU A 215 10.87 13.60 15.84
CA GLU A 215 11.33 14.96 15.59
C GLU A 215 12.34 15.34 16.68
N GLU A 216 13.43 16.01 16.30
CA GLU A 216 14.39 16.48 17.30
C GLU A 216 13.65 17.32 18.35
N PRO A 217 13.94 17.10 19.65
CA PRO A 217 13.29 17.85 20.70
C PRO A 217 13.54 19.34 20.47
N ILE A 218 12.45 20.09 20.29
CA ILE A 218 12.49 21.53 20.08
C ILE A 218 13.21 22.17 21.28
N ASP A 219 14.27 22.93 21.02
CA ASP A 219 14.90 23.74 22.06
C ASP A 219 13.96 24.89 22.42
N LEU A 220 13.27 24.74 23.54
CA LEU A 220 12.32 25.73 24.03
C LEU A 220 13.01 27.06 24.37
N ASP A 221 14.29 27.04 24.75
CA ASP A 221 15.04 28.27 25.04
C ASP A 221 15.35 29.04 23.75
N GLU A 222 15.67 28.32 22.66
CA GLU A 222 15.85 28.92 21.33
C GLU A 222 14.55 29.54 20.83
N VAL A 223 13.43 28.82 20.94
CA VAL A 223 12.10 29.32 20.53
C VAL A 223 11.69 30.55 21.35
N VAL A 224 11.98 30.58 22.65
CA VAL A 224 11.72 31.76 23.50
C VAL A 224 12.62 32.94 23.13
N ALA A 225 13.89 32.70 22.80
CA ALA A 225 14.80 33.73 22.34
C ALA A 225 14.36 34.31 20.99
N GLU A 226 13.89 33.46 20.08
CA GLU A 226 13.39 33.86 18.77
C GLU A 226 12.07 34.66 18.89
N MET A 227 11.15 34.24 19.76
CA MET A 227 9.95 35.02 20.08
C MET A 227 10.28 36.43 20.59
N LYS A 228 11.20 36.56 21.56
CA LYS A 228 11.61 37.88 22.08
C LYS A 228 12.25 38.74 21.01
N LYS A 229 13.03 38.13 20.11
CA LYS A 229 13.65 38.83 18.98
C LYS A 229 12.57 39.35 18.03
N ILE A 230 11.61 38.50 17.65
CA ILE A 230 10.50 38.89 16.77
C ILE A 230 9.65 39.99 17.40
N GLU A 231 9.35 39.94 18.70
CA GLU A 231 8.63 41.01 19.40
C GLU A 231 9.39 42.34 19.34
N THR A 232 10.72 42.30 19.55
CA THR A 232 11.56 43.49 19.48
C THR A 232 11.60 44.06 18.06
N GLU A 233 11.79 43.20 17.06
CA GLU A 233 11.79 43.60 15.64
C GLU A 233 10.43 44.15 15.20
N SER A 234 9.33 43.59 15.69
CA SER A 234 7.98 44.10 15.45
C SER A 234 7.80 45.49 16.05
N ALA A 235 8.18 45.70 17.31
CA ALA A 235 8.08 47.00 17.96
C ALA A 235 8.92 48.08 17.26
N ASP A 236 10.14 47.73 16.80
CA ASP A 236 10.98 48.61 16.01
C ASP A 236 10.37 48.94 14.65
N MET A 237 9.73 47.96 14.00
CA MET A 237 9.02 48.15 12.74
C MET A 237 7.81 49.07 12.91
N ASP A 238 7.01 48.84 13.95
CA ASP A 238 5.82 49.64 14.28
C ASP A 238 6.22 51.10 14.52
N LYS A 239 7.34 51.34 15.21
CA LYS A 239 7.89 52.68 15.41
C LYS A 239 8.30 53.35 14.09
N LYS A 240 8.98 52.62 13.20
CA LYS A 240 9.35 53.16 11.87
C LYS A 240 8.13 53.46 11.01
N ILE A 241 7.11 52.59 11.04
CA ILE A 241 5.86 52.83 10.32
C ILE A 241 5.19 54.09 10.85
N LYS A 242 5.15 54.28 12.18
CA LYS A 242 4.60 55.49 12.81
C LYS A 242 5.36 56.77 12.43
N GLU A 243 6.69 56.72 12.38
CA GLU A 243 7.53 57.82 11.89
C GLU A 243 7.16 58.20 10.46
N TYR A 244 7.06 57.23 9.55
CA TYR A 244 6.67 57.47 8.16
C TYR A 244 5.23 57.97 8.00
N THR A 245 4.27 57.46 8.78
CA THR A 245 2.88 57.95 8.72
C THR A 245 2.78 59.40 9.20
N ASN A 246 3.57 59.78 10.22
CA ASN A 246 3.65 61.17 10.69
C ASN A 246 4.26 62.11 9.63
N GLU A 247 5.34 61.70 8.96
CA GLU A 247 5.94 62.48 7.87
C GLU A 247 4.97 62.69 6.70
N LEU A 248 4.14 61.69 6.41
CA LEU A 248 3.16 61.72 5.33
C LEU A 248 1.83 62.39 5.72
N GLY A 249 1.62 62.70 7.01
CA GLY A 249 0.39 63.31 7.52
C GLY A 249 -0.83 62.37 7.50
N ILE A 250 -0.61 61.07 7.65
CA ILE A 250 -1.65 60.02 7.62
C ILE A 250 -1.76 59.38 9.02
N GLU A 251 -2.95 58.93 9.40
CA GLU A 251 -3.20 58.28 10.69
C GLU A 251 -2.45 56.94 10.80
N SER A 252 -1.79 56.70 11.95
CA SER A 252 -1.03 55.48 12.24
C SER A 252 -1.98 54.29 12.48
N PRO A 253 -1.68 53.09 11.93
CA PRO A 253 -2.47 51.89 12.19
C PRO A 253 -2.21 51.25 13.56
N PHE A 254 -1.21 51.72 14.31
CA PHE A 254 -0.83 51.20 15.63
C PHE A 254 -1.18 52.19 16.74
N SER A 255 -1.68 51.69 17.89
CA SER A 255 -2.11 52.48 19.05
C SER A 255 -0.93 53.03 19.86
N ASP A 256 -1.17 54.15 20.54
CA ASP A 256 -0.22 54.79 21.44
C ASP A 256 -0.41 54.24 22.86
N ASP A 257 0.03 53.01 23.10
CA ASP A 257 0.13 52.43 24.46
C ASP A 257 1.60 52.40 24.94
#